data_AF-A0A3C2EA49-F1
#
_entry.id   AF-A0A3C2EA49-F1
#
_cell.length_a   1.000
_cell.length_b   1.000
_cell.length_c   1.000
_cell.angle_alpha   90.00
_cell.angle_beta   90.00
_cell.angle_gamma   90.00
#
_symmetry.space_group_name_H-M   'P 1'
#
loop_
_entity.id
_entity.type
_entity.pdbx_description
1 polymer ?
#
loop_
_entity_poly.entity_id
_entity_poly.type
_entity_poly.pdbx_seq_one_letter_code
_entity_poly.pdbx_strand_id
1 'polypeptide(L)'
;MPFLKDILKHKSVSMIGLDKNTGKTECLKYVLAQLKLSGHRVAVTSVGLDGESSDQVTNTPKPEINLFENIIFATSEKHFRQKK
;
A
#
# COMPACT_ATOMS: atom_id res chain seq x y z
N MET A 1 1.24 19.13 4.96
CA MET A 1 0.87 18.99 3.54
C MET A 1 -0.65 19.00 3.40
N PRO A 2 -1.23 19.86 2.54
CA PRO A 2 -2.68 20.04 2.45
C PRO A 2 -3.43 18.75 2.08
N PHE A 3 -2.89 17.93 1.17
CA PHE A 3 -3.56 16.71 0.71
C PHE A 3 -3.76 15.63 1.80
N LEU A 4 -2.87 15.55 2.81
CA LEU A 4 -3.03 14.58 3.91
C LEU A 4 -4.26 14.87 4.75
N LYS A 5 -4.56 16.16 4.97
CA LYS A 5 -5.79 16.56 5.67
C LYS A 5 -7.02 16.11 4.89
N ASP A 6 -6.97 16.14 3.56
CA ASP A 6 -8.08 15.68 2.72
C ASP A 6 -8.22 14.16 2.74
N ILE A 7 -7.12 13.40 2.70
CA ILE A 7 -7.14 11.94 2.86
C ILE A 7 -7.78 11.57 4.21
N LEU A 8 -7.35 12.22 5.30
CA LEU A 8 -7.81 11.93 6.66
C LEU A 8 -9.28 12.30 6.92
N LYS A 9 -9.94 13.08 6.05
CA LYS A 9 -11.39 13.31 6.12
C LYS A 9 -12.21 12.06 5.77
N HIS A 10 -11.59 11.08 5.11
CA HIS A 10 -12.27 9.89 4.62
C HIS A 10 -11.96 8.68 5.51
N LYS A 11 -12.97 7.84 5.76
CA LYS A 11 -12.79 6.59 6.53
C LYS A 11 -11.98 5.53 5.78
N SER A 12 -11.99 5.58 4.44
CA SER A 12 -11.29 4.63 3.57
C SER A 12 -10.91 5.34 2.27
N VAL A 13 -9.71 5.05 1.77
CA VAL A 13 -9.18 5.59 0.51
C VAL A 13 -8.51 4.45 -0.26
N SER A 14 -8.80 4.35 -1.56
CA SER A 14 -8.23 3.33 -2.44
C SER A 14 -7.38 3.99 -3.53
N MET A 15 -6.19 3.44 -3.78
CA MET A 15 -5.31 3.84 -4.89
C MET A 15 -5.63 2.96 -6.09
N ILE A 16 -6.38 3.49 -7.05
CA ILE A 16 -6.82 2.79 -8.26
C ILE A 16 -6.05 3.36 -9.46
N GLY A 17 -5.77 2.52 -10.45
CA GLY A 17 -5.16 2.92 -11.71
C GLY A 17 -5.42 1.86 -12.76
N LEU A 18 -5.57 2.31 -14.00
CA LEU A 18 -6.12 1.51 -15.10
C LEU A 18 -5.12 0.54 -15.74
N ASP A 19 -3.84 0.66 -15.40
CA ASP A 19 -2.76 -0.15 -16.00
C ASP A 19 -1.69 -0.51 -14.95
N LYS A 20 -0.87 -1.55 -15.18
CA LYS A 20 0.30 -1.91 -14.36
C LYS A 20 1.36 -0.79 -14.44
N ASN A 21 2.28 -0.74 -13.46
CA ASN A 21 3.40 0.23 -13.42
C ASN A 21 3.07 1.74 -13.42
N THR A 22 1.79 2.13 -13.31
CA THR A 22 1.31 3.53 -13.24
C THR A 22 1.57 4.26 -11.92
N GLY A 23 2.50 3.78 -11.09
CA GLY A 23 2.86 4.46 -9.84
C GLY A 23 1.89 4.26 -8.66
N LYS A 24 0.84 3.43 -8.77
CA LYS A 24 -0.10 3.14 -7.67
C LYS A 24 0.60 2.74 -6.36
N THR A 25 1.50 1.77 -6.45
CA THR A 25 2.25 1.26 -5.28
C THR A 25 3.21 2.30 -4.71
N GLU A 26 3.80 3.13 -5.58
CA GLU A 26 4.70 4.20 -5.16
C GLU A 26 3.95 5.33 -4.45
N CYS A 27 2.78 5.71 -4.99
CA CYS A 27 1.88 6.67 -4.37
C CYS A 27 1.43 6.18 -2.98
N LEU A 28 1.01 4.91 -2.86
CA LEU A 28 0.64 4.33 -1.58
C LEU A 28 1.81 4.40 -0.57
N LYS A 29 3.03 4.03 -0.98
CA LYS A 29 4.23 4.13 -0.12
C LYS A 29 4.47 5.55 0.37
N TYR A 30 4.40 6.54 -0.53
CA TYR A 30 4.57 7.93 -0.17
C TYR A 30 3.53 8.39 0.85
N VAL A 31 2.25 8.09 0.62
CA VAL A 31 1.16 8.44 1.54
C VAL A 31 1.36 7.80 2.91
N LEU A 32 1.73 6.51 2.99
CA LEU A 32 1.99 5.83 4.26
C LEU A 32 3.16 6.45 5.02
N ALA A 33 4.25 6.81 4.34
CA ALA A 33 5.40 7.47 4.96
C ALA A 33 5.02 8.83 5.57
N GLN A 34 4.12 9.56 4.91
CA GLN A 34 3.61 10.84 5.43
C GLN A 34 2.63 10.65 6.59
N LEU A 35 1.75 9.63 6.53
CA LEU A 35 0.80 9.32 7.61
C LEU A 35 1.50 8.80 8.87
N LYS A 36 2.65 8.12 8.73
CA LYS A 36 3.51 7.77 9.88
C LYS A 36 3.85 9.00 10.73
N LEU A 37 4.14 10.13 10.09
CA LEU A 37 4.52 11.38 10.76
C LEU A 37 3.31 12.11 11.39
N SER A 38 2.08 11.72 11.06
CA SER A 38 0.87 12.39 11.58
C SER A 38 0.36 11.80 12.89
N GLY A 39 0.93 10.69 13.37
CA GLY A 39 0.51 10.01 14.59
C GLY A 39 -0.85 9.29 14.50
N HIS A 40 -1.48 9.26 13.31
CA HIS A 40 -2.76 8.58 13.11
C HIS A 40 -2.57 7.08 12.97
N ARG A 41 -3.38 6.30 13.68
CA ARG A 41 -3.46 4.85 13.48
C ARG A 41 -4.25 4.56 12.21
N VAL A 42 -3.62 3.90 11.24
CA VAL A 42 -4.24 3.56 9.94
C VAL A 42 -4.26 2.06 9.70
N ALA A 43 -5.20 1.63 8.87
CA ALA A 43 -5.27 0.26 8.38
C ALA A 43 -4.90 0.23 6.89
N VAL A 44 -4.15 -0.80 6.49
CA VAL A 44 -3.73 -1.02 5.11
C VAL A 44 -4.16 -2.42 4.70
N THR A 45 -4.77 -2.53 3.53
CA THR A 45 -5.04 -3.81 2.87
C THR A 45 -4.51 -3.76 1.45
N SER A 46 -3.97 -4.89 0.98
CA SER A 46 -3.65 -5.07 -0.43
C SER A 46 -4.67 -6.02 -1.03
N VAL A 47 -5.45 -5.53 -1.99
CA VAL A 47 -6.49 -6.30 -2.71
C VAL A 47 -5.97 -6.84 -4.05
N GLY A 48 -4.65 -6.94 -4.23
CA GLY A 48 -4.07 -7.45 -5.47
C GLY A 48 -4.53 -8.89 -5.74
N LEU A 49 -5.17 -9.09 -6.89
CA LEU A 49 -5.68 -10.40 -7.32
C LEU A 49 -4.56 -11.43 -7.55
N ASP A 50 -3.36 -10.98 -7.91
CA ASP A 50 -2.43 -11.87 -8.60
C ASP A 50 -1.30 -12.43 -7.72
N GLY A 51 -1.10 -11.93 -6.49
CA GLY A 51 -0.04 -12.43 -5.58
C GLY A 51 1.39 -12.43 -6.16
N GLU A 52 1.59 -11.78 -7.31
CA GLU A 52 2.84 -11.82 -8.07
C GLU A 52 3.96 -11.12 -7.30
N SER A 53 5.07 -11.83 -7.10
CA SER A 53 6.32 -11.29 -6.53
C SER A 53 7.19 -10.57 -7.56
N SER A 54 6.96 -10.83 -8.85
CA SER A 54 7.63 -10.18 -9.98
C SER A 54 6.63 -9.37 -10.79
N ASP A 55 7.04 -8.20 -11.24
CA ASP A 55 6.31 -7.43 -12.23
C ASP A 55 6.42 -8.11 -13.59
N GLN A 56 5.32 -8.62 -14.12
CA GLN A 56 5.33 -9.37 -15.40
C GLN A 56 5.68 -8.51 -16.63
N VAL A 57 5.62 -7.18 -16.52
CA VAL A 57 5.94 -6.28 -17.64
C VAL A 57 7.44 -6.00 -17.67
N THR A 58 8.03 -5.70 -16.50
CA THR A 58 9.46 -5.32 -16.40
C THR A 58 10.36 -6.46 -15.95
N ASN A 59 9.79 -7.60 -15.56
CA ASN A 59 10.45 -8.76 -14.97
C ASN A 59 11.33 -8.40 -13.74
N THR A 60 10.97 -7.33 -13.05
CA THR A 60 11.66 -6.84 -11.84
C THR A 60 10.86 -7.23 -10.60
N PRO A 61 11.49 -7.37 -9.42
CA PRO A 61 10.77 -7.55 -8.17
C PRO A 61 9.71 -6.47 -7.99
N LYS A 62 8.49 -6.88 -7.62
CA LYS A 62 7.43 -5.92 -7.35
C LYS A 62 7.83 -5.05 -6.15
N PRO A 63 7.64 -3.72 -6.21
CA PRO A 63 7.97 -2.87 -5.08
C PRO A 63 7.19 -3.28 -3.84
N GLU A 64 7.91 -3.65 -2.78
CA GLU A 64 7.30 -3.92 -1.48
C GLU A 64 6.70 -2.65 -0.88
N ILE A 65 5.67 -2.81 -0.06
CA ILE A 65 5.18 -1.76 0.82
C ILE A 65 5.87 -1.86 2.17
N ASN A 66 6.36 -0.73 2.67
CA ASN A 66 6.87 -0.64 4.03
C ASN A 66 5.72 -0.31 4.97
N LEU A 67 5.47 -1.22 5.91
CA LEU A 67 4.54 -0.98 7.01
C LEU A 67 5.31 -0.41 8.19
N PHE A 68 4.64 0.45 8.96
CA PHE A 68 5.22 1.10 10.13
C PHE A 68 4.53 0.59 11.40
N GLU A 69 5.18 0.79 12.55
CA GLU A 69 4.58 0.48 13.85
C GLU A 69 3.19 1.12 13.98
N ASN A 70 2.30 0.41 14.67
CA ASN A 70 0.89 0.78 14.88
C ASN A 70 -0.01 0.73 13.64
N ILE A 71 0.49 0.40 12.44
CA ILE A 71 -0.37 0.11 11.28
C ILE A 71 -1.06 -1.25 11.44
N ILE A 72 -2.38 -1.29 11.22
CA ILE A 72 -3.11 -2.55 11.10
C ILE A 72 -3.00 -3.03 9.66
N PHE A 73 -2.46 -4.22 9.43
CA PHE A 73 -2.36 -4.79 8.09
C PHE A 73 -3.34 -5.96 7.93
N ALA A 74 -4.19 -5.88 6.91
CA ALA A 74 -5.08 -6.96 6.54
C ALA A 74 -4.59 -7.60 5.24
N THR A 75 -4.36 -8.91 5.28
CA THR A 75 -4.01 -9.72 4.12
C THR A 75 -4.55 -11.13 4.30
N SER A 76 -4.57 -11.93 3.24
CA SER A 76 -4.91 -13.35 3.34
C SER A 76 -3.82 -14.12 4.10
N GLU A 77 -4.21 -15.16 4.82
CA GLU A 77 -3.29 -16.06 5.50
C GLU A 77 -2.20 -16.64 4.57
N LYS A 78 -2.57 -17.02 3.34
CA LYS A 78 -1.63 -17.57 2.35
C LYS A 78 -0.46 -16.60 2.09
N HIS A 79 -0.75 -15.35 1.74
CA HIS A 79 0.27 -14.34 1.48
C HIS A 79 1.06 -13.98 2.73
N PHE A 80 0.42 -13.97 3.91
CA PHE A 80 1.13 -13.75 5.18
C PHE A 80 2.17 -14.85 5.45
N ARG A 81 1.82 -16.11 5.22
CA ARG A 81 2.73 -17.27 5.42
C ARG A 81 3.84 -17.38 4.38
N GLN A 82 3.66 -16.78 3.20
CA GLN A 82 4.64 -16.79 2.12
C GLN A 82 5.75 -15.73 2.27
N LYS A 83 5.53 -14.69 3.07
CA LYS A 83 6.58 -13.75 3.48
C LYS A 83 7.51 -14.47 4.48
N LYS A 84 8.57 -15.13 3.98
CA LYS A 84 9.72 -15.61 4.76
C LYS A 84 10.87 -14.63 4.61
#